data_AF-A0A841CX70-F1
#
_entry.id   AF-A0A841CX70-F1
#
_cell.length_a   1.000
_cell.length_b   1.000
_cell.length_c   1.000
_cell.angle_alpha   90.00
_cell.angle_beta   90.00
_cell.angle_gamma   90.00
#
_symmetry.space_group_name_H-M   'P 1'
#
loop_
_entity.id
_entity.type
_entity.pdbx_description
1 polymer ?
#
loop_
_entity_poly.entity_id
_entity_poly.type
_entity_poly.pdbx_seq_one_letter_code
_entity_poly.pdbx_strand_id
1 'polypeptide(L)'
;MDDVVSVVPLAQRLGRPIPLAQLDDPGVRANLDALTEQGITTVRVSEQDTAELAAAVTPADVDVDAIVVCTDTLEGRTPTDWLLDYRARTGRHDTRALFVGGSACANLTAGWDLASALVRAGTARSVLVVTADRVPSGTRFPAMSTTVFSDGAASCLVTTEPSGPAFALLGTATRSWRPDPEANEMAHARGILTTTRATVAGLTRPDGITHLLTPNFGSATRNLLAMAASFPVRRLDPGVAGDVGHCFAADALLNLDHLARNPGPADGDTVLALMSSATTMSAALLGYRA
;
A
#
# COMPACT_ATOMS: atom_id res chain seq x y z
N MET A 1 -18.02 5.51 -23.75
CA MET A 1 -18.05 5.61 -22.28
C MET A 1 -16.89 4.76 -21.85
N ASP A 2 -15.75 5.39 -21.58
CA ASP A 2 -14.50 4.66 -21.36
C ASP A 2 -14.67 3.69 -20.20
N ASP A 3 -14.18 2.47 -20.35
CA ASP A 3 -14.24 1.40 -19.34
C ASP A 3 -13.40 1.79 -18.12
N VAL A 4 -13.99 2.62 -17.26
CA VAL A 4 -13.35 3.07 -16.02
C VAL A 4 -13.28 1.88 -15.07
N VAL A 5 -12.06 1.37 -14.92
CA VAL A 5 -11.74 0.33 -13.95
C VAL A 5 -11.85 0.90 -12.54
N SER A 6 -12.52 0.17 -11.68
CA SER A 6 -12.74 0.49 -10.27
C SER A 6 -11.96 -0.46 -9.37
N VAL A 7 -11.43 0.09 -8.27
CA VAL A 7 -10.77 -0.61 -7.17
C VAL A 7 -11.75 -0.68 -6.00
N VAL A 8 -12.01 -1.88 -5.50
CA VAL A 8 -12.90 -2.13 -4.37
C VAL A 8 -12.09 -2.83 -3.27
N PRO A 9 -11.76 -2.16 -2.14
CA PRO A 9 -11.16 -2.83 -0.99
C PRO A 9 -12.04 -4.01 -0.54
N LEU A 10 -11.44 -5.18 -0.31
CA LEU A 10 -12.19 -6.39 0.05
C LEU A 10 -11.88 -6.84 1.47
N ALA A 11 -10.61 -7.14 1.75
CA ALA A 11 -10.20 -7.75 2.99
C ALA A 11 -8.82 -7.25 3.44
N GLN A 12 -8.59 -7.30 4.74
CA GLN A 12 -7.32 -6.99 5.37
C GLN A 12 -7.04 -7.97 6.50
N ARG A 13 -5.76 -8.32 6.68
CA ARG A 13 -5.26 -9.17 7.75
C ARG A 13 -3.99 -8.54 8.30
N LEU A 14 -4.07 -8.08 9.53
CA LEU A 14 -2.92 -7.53 10.26
C LEU A 14 -2.42 -8.54 11.29
N GLY A 15 -1.13 -8.50 11.59
CA GLY A 15 -0.56 -9.19 12.74
C GLY A 15 -1.17 -8.73 14.06
N ARG A 16 -0.83 -9.44 15.14
CA ARG A 16 -1.22 -9.08 16.51
C ARG A 16 -0.64 -7.70 16.85
N PRO A 17 -1.42 -6.78 17.45
CA PRO A 17 -0.88 -5.52 17.93
C PRO A 17 0.08 -5.75 19.10
N ILE A 18 1.23 -5.08 19.04
CA ILE A 18 2.20 -4.99 20.13
C ILE A 18 2.52 -3.50 20.33
N PRO A 19 2.29 -2.92 21.52
CA PRO A 19 2.75 -1.57 21.84
C PRO A 19 4.26 -1.48 21.64
N LEU A 20 4.78 -0.39 21.05
CA LEU A 20 6.22 -0.29 20.75
C LEU A 20 7.11 -0.46 21.99
N ALA A 21 6.66 0.02 23.14
CA ALA A 21 7.37 -0.12 24.41
C ALA A 21 7.54 -1.58 24.88
N GLN A 22 6.75 -2.52 24.32
CA GLN A 22 6.78 -3.94 24.63
C GLN A 22 7.47 -4.77 23.54
N LEU A 23 7.86 -4.15 22.43
CA LEU A 23 8.54 -4.85 21.34
C LEU A 23 10.01 -5.07 21.69
N ASP A 24 10.46 -6.33 21.66
CA ASP A 24 11.88 -6.65 21.81
C ASP A 24 12.63 -6.44 20.49
N ASP A 25 12.87 -5.18 20.16
CA ASP A 25 13.67 -4.76 19.02
C ASP A 25 14.61 -3.63 19.46
N PRO A 26 15.95 -3.82 19.45
CA PRO A 26 16.90 -2.80 19.88
C PRO A 26 16.79 -1.49 19.10
N GLY A 27 16.50 -1.55 17.79
CA GLY A 27 16.34 -0.38 16.93
C GLY A 27 15.10 0.42 17.31
N VAL A 28 13.98 -0.25 17.59
CA VAL A 28 12.76 0.40 18.06
C VAL A 28 12.94 0.97 19.47
N ARG A 29 13.57 0.22 20.40
CA ARG A 29 13.83 0.70 21.77
C ARG A 29 14.70 1.95 21.80
N ALA A 30 15.74 2.00 20.96
CA ALA A 30 16.61 3.17 20.86
C ALA A 30 15.91 4.42 20.30
N ASN A 31 14.78 4.25 19.61
CA ASN A 31 14.05 5.33 18.93
C ASN A 31 12.59 5.47 19.42
N LEU A 32 12.25 4.90 20.59
CA LEU A 32 10.87 4.81 21.07
C LEU A 32 10.22 6.18 21.23
N ASP A 33 10.93 7.12 21.85
CA ASP A 33 10.42 8.48 22.08
C ASP A 33 10.17 9.20 20.76
N ALA A 34 11.14 9.12 19.84
CA ALA A 34 11.00 9.70 18.50
C ALA A 34 9.81 9.11 17.73
N LEU A 35 9.65 7.78 17.73
CA LEU A 35 8.50 7.11 17.08
C LEU A 35 7.17 7.55 17.70
N THR A 36 7.11 7.66 19.02
CA THR A 36 5.92 8.09 19.76
C THR A 36 5.57 9.54 19.45
N GLU A 37 6.56 10.44 19.41
CA GLU A 37 6.39 11.85 19.00
C GLU A 37 5.92 11.97 17.54
N GLN A 38 6.33 11.05 16.68
CA GLN A 38 5.86 10.94 15.30
C GLN A 38 4.45 10.33 15.17
N GLY A 39 3.85 9.91 16.28
CA GLY A 39 2.51 9.36 16.36
C GLY A 39 2.40 7.85 16.08
N ILE A 40 3.52 7.12 16.09
CA ILE A 40 3.54 5.66 15.92
C ILE A 40 3.62 5.02 17.31
N THR A 41 2.60 4.22 17.67
CA THR A 41 2.47 3.66 19.03
C THR A 41 2.42 2.14 19.05
N THR A 42 2.07 1.53 17.92
CA THR A 42 1.81 0.09 17.80
C THR A 42 2.48 -0.48 16.55
N VAL A 43 2.99 -1.69 16.67
CA VAL A 43 3.44 -2.52 15.55
C VAL A 43 2.52 -3.74 15.42
N ARG A 44 2.35 -4.28 14.21
CA ARG A 44 1.62 -5.53 13.95
C ARG A 44 2.63 -6.64 13.68
N VAL A 45 2.54 -7.72 14.44
CA VAL A 45 3.47 -8.86 14.32
C VAL A 45 2.68 -10.13 14.10
N SER A 46 3.03 -10.89 13.06
CA SER A 46 2.36 -12.12 12.65
C SER A 46 3.32 -13.31 12.71
N GLU A 47 2.83 -14.41 13.26
CA GLU A 47 3.49 -15.72 13.16
C GLU A 47 3.20 -16.41 11.81
N GLN A 48 2.22 -15.91 11.06
CA GLN A 48 1.84 -16.42 9.75
C GLN A 48 2.88 -16.01 8.69
N ASP A 49 3.20 -16.93 7.78
CA ASP A 49 4.02 -16.65 6.60
C ASP A 49 3.27 -15.75 5.59
N THR A 50 3.95 -15.22 4.58
CA THR A 50 3.30 -14.25 3.67
C THR A 50 2.25 -14.87 2.75
N ALA A 51 2.39 -16.15 2.39
CA ALA A 51 1.37 -16.87 1.63
C ALA A 51 0.12 -17.13 2.48
N GLU A 52 0.28 -17.38 3.78
CA GLU A 52 -0.84 -17.45 4.72
C GLU A 52 -1.58 -16.13 4.88
N LEU A 53 -0.83 -15.04 5.06
CA LEU A 53 -1.42 -13.70 5.15
C LEU A 53 -2.18 -13.34 3.86
N ALA A 54 -1.61 -13.62 2.69
CA ALA A 54 -2.25 -13.43 1.40
C ALA A 54 -3.53 -14.29 1.25
N ALA A 55 -3.48 -15.55 1.67
CA ALA A 55 -4.64 -16.45 1.63
C ALA A 55 -5.76 -15.95 2.55
N ALA A 56 -5.43 -15.43 3.73
CA ALA A 56 -6.40 -14.90 4.69
C ALA A 56 -7.18 -13.66 4.18
N VAL A 57 -6.63 -12.94 3.20
CA VAL A 57 -7.30 -11.81 2.54
C VAL A 57 -7.84 -12.17 1.16
N THR A 58 -7.94 -13.45 0.82
CA THR A 58 -8.50 -13.92 -0.45
C THR A 58 -9.90 -14.50 -0.18
N PRO A 59 -10.98 -13.76 -0.44
CA PRO A 59 -12.33 -14.26 -0.22
C PRO A 59 -12.62 -15.46 -1.13
N ALA A 60 -13.22 -16.51 -0.58
CA ALA A 60 -13.56 -17.73 -1.31
C ALA A 60 -14.80 -17.55 -2.22
N ASP A 61 -15.66 -16.60 -1.87
CA ASP A 61 -16.94 -16.28 -2.52
C ASP A 61 -16.82 -15.26 -3.66
N VAL A 62 -15.65 -14.64 -3.82
CA VAL A 62 -15.40 -13.66 -4.90
C VAL A 62 -14.83 -14.38 -6.12
N ASP A 63 -15.62 -14.51 -7.18
CA ASP A 63 -15.17 -15.08 -8.44
C ASP A 63 -14.27 -14.09 -9.22
N VAL A 64 -13.10 -14.56 -9.66
CA VAL A 64 -12.11 -13.76 -10.40
C VAL A 64 -11.43 -14.56 -11.48
N ASP A 65 -11.16 -13.89 -12.60
CA ASP A 65 -10.49 -14.51 -13.75
C ASP A 65 -8.97 -14.54 -13.57
N ALA A 66 -8.41 -13.63 -12.77
CA ALA A 66 -6.99 -13.57 -12.45
C ALA A 66 -6.70 -13.03 -11.05
N ILE A 67 -5.50 -13.33 -10.55
CA ILE A 67 -4.94 -12.82 -9.31
C ILE A 67 -3.60 -12.15 -9.61
N VAL A 68 -3.38 -10.97 -9.06
CA VAL A 68 -2.09 -10.27 -9.06
C VAL A 68 -1.61 -10.16 -7.62
N VAL A 69 -0.49 -10.82 -7.32
CA VAL A 69 0.12 -10.79 -6.01
C VAL A 69 1.28 -9.79 -6.01
N CYS A 70 1.28 -8.89 -5.03
CA CYS A 70 2.24 -7.82 -4.83
C CYS A 70 3.01 -8.05 -3.53
N THR A 71 4.25 -8.55 -3.59
CA THR A 71 5.08 -8.81 -2.41
C THR A 71 6.56 -8.84 -2.77
N ASP A 72 7.42 -8.40 -1.86
CA ASP A 72 8.87 -8.64 -1.95
C ASP A 72 9.35 -9.61 -0.84
N THR A 73 8.43 -10.07 0.01
CA THR A 73 8.73 -10.90 1.18
C THR A 73 8.41 -12.36 0.90
N LEU A 74 9.36 -13.07 0.29
CA LEU A 74 9.19 -14.48 -0.14
C LEU A 74 9.72 -15.53 0.85
N GLU A 75 10.43 -15.10 1.90
CA GLU A 75 10.93 -15.97 2.98
C GLU A 75 11.80 -17.13 2.47
N GLY A 76 12.67 -16.84 1.51
CA GLY A 76 13.57 -17.81 0.90
C GLY A 76 12.96 -18.66 -0.22
N ARG A 77 11.68 -18.45 -0.55
CA ARG A 77 11.02 -19.09 -1.69
C ARG A 77 11.31 -18.36 -2.99
N THR A 78 11.23 -19.08 -4.11
CA THR A 78 11.12 -18.43 -5.42
C THR A 78 9.70 -17.87 -5.59
N PRO A 79 9.48 -16.86 -6.47
CA PRO A 79 8.13 -16.38 -6.78
C PRO A 79 7.19 -17.51 -7.25
N THR A 80 7.71 -18.48 -8.00
CA THR A 80 6.94 -19.64 -8.48
C THR A 80 6.47 -20.53 -7.33
N ASP A 81 7.37 -20.90 -6.42
CA ASP A 81 7.01 -21.76 -5.28
C ASP A 81 6.02 -21.06 -4.35
N TRP A 82 6.20 -19.75 -4.14
CA TRP A 82 5.29 -18.94 -3.35
C TRP A 82 3.88 -18.92 -3.96
N LEU A 83 3.76 -18.71 -5.27
CA LEU A 83 2.47 -18.70 -5.96
C LEU A 83 1.78 -20.07 -5.91
N LEU A 84 2.54 -21.16 -6.03
CA LEU A 84 2.00 -22.51 -5.92
C LEU A 84 1.41 -22.76 -4.53
N ASP A 85 2.13 -22.38 -3.48
CA ASP A 85 1.66 -22.50 -2.09
C ASP A 85 0.41 -21.64 -1.84
N TYR A 86 0.43 -20.37 -2.23
CA TYR A 86 -0.73 -19.47 -2.12
C TYR A 86 -1.98 -20.01 -2.83
N ARG A 87 -1.84 -20.51 -4.07
CA ARG A 87 -2.97 -21.09 -4.82
C ARG A 87 -3.49 -22.36 -4.17
N ALA A 88 -2.60 -23.18 -3.59
CA ALA A 88 -3.02 -24.36 -2.84
C ALA A 88 -3.82 -24.00 -1.59
N ARG A 89 -3.38 -23.00 -0.82
CA ARG A 89 -4.08 -22.53 0.40
C ARG A 89 -5.43 -21.89 0.12
N THR A 90 -5.60 -21.28 -1.04
CA THR A 90 -6.86 -20.61 -1.45
C THR A 90 -7.78 -21.50 -2.28
N GLY A 91 -7.35 -22.71 -2.65
CA GLY A 91 -8.10 -23.59 -3.56
C GLY A 91 -8.18 -23.09 -5.00
N ARG A 92 -7.40 -22.06 -5.38
CA ARG A 92 -7.43 -21.39 -6.69
C ARG A 92 -6.45 -22.01 -7.69
N HIS A 93 -6.51 -23.33 -7.81
CA HIS A 93 -5.56 -24.14 -8.60
C HIS A 93 -5.59 -23.88 -10.11
N ASP A 94 -6.69 -23.34 -10.63
CA ASP A 94 -6.87 -23.05 -12.06
C ASP A 94 -6.96 -21.55 -12.36
N THR A 95 -7.05 -20.68 -11.34
CA THR A 95 -7.07 -19.23 -11.54
C THR A 95 -5.70 -18.73 -11.96
N ARG A 96 -5.64 -17.95 -13.04
CA ARG A 96 -4.39 -17.31 -13.50
C ARG A 96 -3.81 -16.45 -12.38
N ALA A 97 -2.57 -16.70 -11.98
CA ALA A 97 -1.87 -15.90 -10.98
C ALA A 97 -0.62 -15.23 -11.57
N LEU A 98 -0.42 -13.97 -11.23
CA LEU A 98 0.70 -13.14 -11.66
C LEU A 98 1.40 -12.58 -10.43
N PHE A 99 2.72 -12.44 -10.53
CA PHE A 99 3.56 -11.91 -9.46
C PHE A 99 4.10 -10.53 -9.83
N VAL A 100 4.03 -9.60 -8.89
CA VAL A 100 4.58 -8.25 -8.98
C VAL A 100 5.48 -8.02 -7.77
N GLY A 101 6.75 -7.72 -8.04
CA GLY A 101 7.75 -7.39 -7.04
C GLY A 101 8.86 -6.51 -7.60
N GLY A 102 9.77 -6.09 -6.73
CA GLY A 102 10.94 -5.27 -7.06
C GLY A 102 10.76 -3.77 -6.83
N SER A 103 9.57 -3.31 -6.43
CA SER A 103 9.33 -1.93 -5.96
C SER A 103 9.07 -1.84 -4.45
N ALA A 104 9.20 -2.96 -3.72
CA ALA A 104 8.96 -3.07 -2.29
C ALA A 104 7.60 -2.45 -1.89
N CYS A 105 7.59 -1.50 -0.96
CA CYS A 105 6.39 -0.85 -0.45
C CYS A 105 5.55 -0.11 -1.52
N ALA A 106 6.10 0.10 -2.73
CA ALA A 106 5.40 0.70 -3.87
C ALA A 106 4.83 -0.31 -4.88
N ASN A 107 4.88 -1.62 -4.60
CA ASN A 107 4.42 -2.67 -5.53
C ASN A 107 2.95 -2.54 -5.95
N LEU A 108 2.08 -1.97 -5.10
CA LEU A 108 0.63 -1.96 -5.37
C LEU A 108 0.25 -1.19 -6.65
N THR A 109 0.94 -0.09 -6.99
CA THR A 109 0.61 0.66 -8.22
C THR A 109 0.84 -0.19 -9.46
N ALA A 110 1.96 -0.92 -9.52
CA ALA A 110 2.24 -1.85 -10.62
C ALA A 110 1.21 -3.00 -10.65
N GLY A 111 0.75 -3.44 -9.48
CA GLY A 111 -0.35 -4.41 -9.37
C GLY A 111 -1.66 -3.89 -9.97
N TRP A 112 -2.03 -2.64 -9.66
CA TRP A 112 -3.20 -1.99 -10.23
C TRP A 112 -3.07 -1.73 -11.73
N ASP A 113 -1.89 -1.33 -12.23
CA ASP A 113 -1.64 -1.15 -13.66
C ASP A 113 -1.84 -2.46 -14.42
N LEU A 114 -1.26 -3.55 -13.91
CA LEU A 114 -1.40 -4.88 -14.51
C LEU A 114 -2.85 -5.36 -14.47
N ALA A 115 -3.52 -5.27 -13.33
CA ALA A 115 -4.92 -5.67 -13.18
C ALA A 115 -5.85 -4.85 -14.10
N SER A 116 -5.64 -3.53 -14.16
CA SER A 116 -6.41 -2.63 -15.02
C SER A 116 -6.16 -2.92 -16.50
N ALA A 117 -4.94 -3.25 -16.89
CA ALA A 117 -4.62 -3.65 -18.26
C ALA A 117 -5.33 -4.96 -18.65
N LEU A 118 -5.38 -5.95 -17.76
CA LEU A 118 -6.09 -7.20 -18.00
C LEU A 118 -7.59 -6.97 -18.23
N VAL A 119 -8.20 -6.11 -17.40
CA VAL A 119 -9.62 -5.75 -17.49
C VAL A 119 -9.91 -4.97 -18.77
N ARG A 120 -9.16 -3.89 -19.04
CA ARG A 120 -9.35 -3.06 -20.24
C ARG A 120 -9.08 -3.81 -21.54
N ALA A 121 -8.18 -4.80 -21.53
CA ALA A 121 -7.94 -5.66 -22.69
C ALA A 121 -9.04 -6.70 -22.92
N GLY A 122 -10.03 -6.81 -22.02
CA GLY A 122 -11.08 -7.84 -22.07
C GLY A 122 -10.57 -9.27 -21.78
N THR A 123 -9.36 -9.40 -21.24
CA THR A 123 -8.75 -10.70 -20.90
C THR A 123 -9.11 -11.18 -19.50
N ALA A 124 -9.73 -10.32 -18.70
CA ALA A 124 -10.36 -10.59 -17.41
C ALA A 124 -11.53 -9.63 -17.23
N ARG A 125 -12.60 -10.03 -16.54
CA ARG A 125 -13.71 -9.16 -16.10
C ARG A 125 -13.45 -8.64 -14.68
N SER A 126 -12.84 -9.47 -13.85
CA SER A 126 -12.46 -9.13 -12.49
C SER A 126 -11.08 -9.73 -12.15
N VAL A 127 -10.26 -8.92 -11.47
CA VAL A 127 -8.93 -9.31 -11.03
C VAL A 127 -8.80 -9.05 -9.53
N LEU A 128 -8.40 -10.05 -8.77
CA LEU A 128 -8.05 -9.89 -7.37
C LEU A 128 -6.61 -9.39 -7.28
N VAL A 129 -6.38 -8.26 -6.62
CA VAL A 129 -5.03 -7.80 -6.28
C VAL A 129 -4.80 -8.04 -4.80
N VAL A 130 -3.69 -8.69 -4.45
CA VAL A 130 -3.34 -9.07 -3.08
C VAL A 130 -1.96 -8.53 -2.74
N THR A 131 -1.82 -7.84 -1.61
CA THR A 131 -0.52 -7.51 -1.01
C THR A 131 -0.31 -8.36 0.23
N ALA A 132 0.91 -8.80 0.49
CA ALA A 132 1.26 -9.50 1.73
C ALA A 132 2.75 -9.38 2.01
N ASP A 133 3.10 -8.78 3.14
CA ASP A 133 4.50 -8.61 3.54
C ASP A 133 4.64 -8.75 5.06
N ARG A 134 5.85 -9.14 5.49
CA ARG A 134 6.21 -9.25 6.90
C ARG A 134 7.70 -9.05 7.10
N VAL A 135 8.13 -8.84 8.33
CA VAL A 135 9.55 -8.86 8.70
C VAL A 135 9.88 -10.23 9.29
N PRO A 136 10.49 -11.15 8.53
CA PRO A 136 10.75 -12.51 9.02
C PRO A 136 11.86 -12.58 10.06
N SER A 137 12.81 -11.65 10.01
CA SER A 137 13.96 -11.58 10.91
C SER A 137 14.62 -10.21 10.85
N GLY A 138 15.40 -9.88 11.87
CA GLY A 138 16.12 -8.61 11.94
C GLY A 138 15.29 -7.49 12.57
N THR A 139 15.76 -6.26 12.43
CA THR A 139 15.06 -5.10 13.01
C THR A 139 13.86 -4.70 12.15
N ARG A 140 12.78 -4.31 12.83
CA ARG A 140 11.59 -3.68 12.27
C ARG A 140 11.74 -2.16 12.17
N PHE A 141 12.83 -1.59 12.69
CA PHE A 141 13.13 -0.16 12.53
C PHE A 141 13.90 0.07 11.22
N PRO A 142 13.29 0.69 10.20
CA PRO A 142 13.99 0.97 8.95
C PRO A 142 15.04 2.07 9.14
N ALA A 143 16.15 1.98 8.42
CA ALA A 143 17.17 3.03 8.46
C ALA A 143 16.59 4.39 8.02
N MET A 144 16.99 5.47 8.70
CA MET A 144 16.59 6.86 8.37
C MET A 144 15.06 7.06 8.30
N SER A 145 14.32 6.32 9.14
CA SER A 145 12.87 6.25 9.07
C SER A 145 12.18 6.81 10.31
N THR A 146 10.93 7.20 10.12
CA THR A 146 10.02 7.71 11.16
C THR A 146 8.89 6.71 11.44
N THR A 147 9.10 5.42 11.16
CA THR A 147 8.10 4.36 11.33
C THR A 147 8.71 3.04 11.77
N VAL A 148 7.85 2.04 11.97
CA VAL A 148 8.17 0.64 12.25
C VAL A 148 7.53 -0.25 11.17
N PHE A 149 8.24 -1.28 10.73
CA PHE A 149 7.67 -2.28 9.82
C PHE A 149 6.75 -3.25 10.55
N SER A 150 5.57 -3.40 10.00
CA SER A 150 4.48 -4.25 10.46
C SER A 150 4.17 -5.34 9.45
N ASP A 151 3.61 -6.43 9.97
CA ASP A 151 3.21 -7.58 9.19
C ASP A 151 1.73 -7.52 8.85
N GLY A 152 1.40 -7.78 7.59
CA GLY A 152 0.02 -7.83 7.16
C GLY A 152 -0.17 -7.99 5.66
N ALA A 153 -1.44 -8.12 5.30
CA ALA A 153 -1.91 -8.29 3.95
C ALA A 153 -3.21 -7.51 3.75
N ALA A 154 -3.46 -7.12 2.51
CA ALA A 154 -4.72 -6.53 2.09
C ALA A 154 -5.05 -6.95 0.66
N SER A 155 -6.32 -6.92 0.29
CA SER A 155 -6.76 -7.21 -1.06
C SER A 155 -7.84 -6.27 -1.55
N CYS A 156 -7.91 -6.14 -2.88
CA CYS A 156 -8.97 -5.41 -3.56
C CYS A 156 -9.39 -6.09 -4.85
N LEU A 157 -10.65 -5.91 -5.23
CA LEU A 157 -11.15 -6.25 -6.55
C LEU A 157 -10.85 -5.12 -7.53
N VAL A 158 -10.42 -5.48 -8.72
CA VAL A 158 -10.25 -4.57 -9.86
C VAL A 158 -11.23 -5.01 -10.95
N THR A 159 -12.23 -4.18 -11.27
CA THR A 159 -13.33 -4.52 -12.19
C THR A 159 -13.98 -3.27 -12.80
N THR A 160 -14.70 -3.42 -13.91
CA THR A 160 -15.59 -2.38 -14.47
C THR A 160 -17.00 -2.41 -13.90
N GLU A 161 -17.38 -3.45 -13.16
CA GLU A 161 -18.74 -3.68 -12.64
C GLU A 161 -18.74 -3.83 -11.10
N PRO A 162 -18.43 -2.76 -10.34
CA PRO A 162 -18.48 -2.83 -8.89
C PRO A 162 -19.92 -2.99 -8.38
N SER A 163 -20.13 -3.81 -7.35
CA SER A 163 -21.44 -4.07 -6.73
C SER A 163 -21.83 -3.09 -5.61
N GLY A 164 -21.06 -2.03 -5.40
CA GLY A 164 -21.25 -1.02 -4.37
C GLY A 164 -20.17 0.07 -4.43
N PRO A 165 -19.95 0.80 -3.33
CA PRO A 165 -18.97 1.88 -3.31
C PRO A 165 -17.58 1.45 -3.76
N ALA A 166 -16.97 2.24 -4.63
CA ALA A 166 -15.72 1.90 -5.28
C ALA A 166 -14.87 3.12 -5.62
N PHE A 167 -13.60 2.88 -5.92
CA PHE A 167 -12.65 3.90 -6.32
C PHE A 167 -12.27 3.73 -7.78
N ALA A 168 -12.80 4.56 -8.66
CA ALA A 168 -12.39 4.62 -10.06
C ALA A 168 -10.89 4.94 -10.18
N LEU A 169 -10.11 4.08 -10.83
CA LEU A 169 -8.69 4.34 -11.07
C LEU A 169 -8.52 5.29 -12.25
N LEU A 170 -8.28 6.57 -11.94
CA LEU A 170 -8.18 7.65 -12.91
C LEU A 170 -6.79 7.74 -13.55
N GLY A 171 -5.75 7.36 -12.80
CA GLY A 171 -4.39 7.32 -13.32
C GLY A 171 -3.36 6.89 -12.30
N THR A 172 -2.20 6.47 -12.79
CA THR A 172 -1.06 6.06 -11.99
C THR A 172 0.20 6.73 -12.52
N ALA A 173 1.17 6.97 -11.65
CA ALA A 173 2.48 7.45 -12.01
C ALA A 173 3.52 6.82 -11.08
N THR A 174 4.65 6.40 -11.65
CA THR A 174 5.73 5.77 -10.90
C THR A 174 7.06 6.37 -11.32
N ARG A 175 7.95 6.61 -10.36
CA ARG A 175 9.33 7.01 -10.58
C ARG A 175 10.25 6.22 -9.68
N SER A 176 11.28 5.66 -10.29
CA SER A 176 12.43 5.12 -9.57
C SER A 176 13.48 6.20 -9.35
N TRP A 177 14.20 6.10 -8.23
CA TRP A 177 15.39 6.89 -7.95
C TRP A 177 16.44 6.01 -7.26
N ARG A 178 17.68 6.49 -7.29
CA ARG A 178 18.77 5.90 -6.52
C ARG A 178 19.02 6.77 -5.28
N PRO A 179 18.74 6.28 -4.06
CA PRO A 179 19.12 7.01 -2.86
C PRO A 179 20.64 7.07 -2.79
N ASP A 180 21.15 8.24 -2.40
CA ASP A 180 22.57 8.40 -2.08
C ASP A 180 22.80 7.81 -0.67
N PRO A 181 23.63 6.75 -0.53
CA PRO A 181 23.87 6.11 0.76
C PRO A 181 24.57 7.02 1.76
N GLU A 182 25.22 8.09 1.31
CA GLU A 182 25.92 9.07 2.15
C GLU A 182 25.07 10.32 2.41
N ALA A 183 23.81 10.35 1.94
CA ALA A 183 22.92 11.47 2.13
C ALA A 183 22.61 11.71 3.60
N ASN A 184 22.83 12.95 4.05
CA ASN A 184 22.29 13.41 5.33
C ASN A 184 20.75 13.55 5.28
N GLU A 185 20.14 13.76 6.44
CA GLU A 185 18.68 13.88 6.59
C GLU A 185 18.05 14.94 5.68
N MET A 186 18.72 16.09 5.51
CA MET A 186 18.24 17.18 4.65
C MET A 186 18.23 16.76 3.17
N ALA A 187 19.28 16.08 2.71
CA ALA A 187 19.34 15.55 1.36
C ALA A 187 18.27 14.47 1.14
N HIS A 188 18.04 13.59 2.13
CA HIS A 188 16.98 12.60 2.08
C HIS A 188 15.59 13.26 1.98
N ALA A 189 15.29 14.26 2.82
CA ALA A 189 14.05 15.02 2.77
C ALA A 189 13.84 15.73 1.41
N ARG A 190 14.90 16.31 0.84
CA ARG A 190 14.84 16.91 -0.51
C ARG A 190 14.56 15.88 -1.59
N GLY A 191 15.14 14.68 -1.47
CA GLY A 191 14.86 13.54 -2.35
C GLY A 191 13.38 13.18 -2.34
N ILE A 192 12.80 12.97 -1.15
CA ILE A 192 11.38 12.70 -0.97
C ILE A 192 10.52 13.80 -1.61
N LEU A 193 10.80 15.08 -1.32
CA LEU A 193 10.05 16.20 -1.88
C LEU A 193 10.11 16.25 -3.41
N THR A 194 11.30 16.08 -3.98
CA THR A 194 11.53 16.22 -5.43
C THR A 194 10.89 15.06 -6.18
N THR A 195 11.10 13.83 -5.73
CA THR A 195 10.54 12.65 -6.39
C THR A 195 9.01 12.61 -6.24
N THR A 196 8.46 12.98 -5.09
CA THR A 196 7.00 13.09 -4.91
C THR A 196 6.41 14.09 -5.87
N ARG A 197 6.95 15.32 -5.95
CA ARG A 197 6.49 16.36 -6.90
C ARG A 197 6.55 15.86 -8.33
N ALA A 198 7.66 15.26 -8.74
CA ALA A 198 7.84 14.76 -10.09
C ALA A 198 6.88 13.60 -10.43
N THR A 199 6.57 12.75 -9.45
CA THR A 199 5.64 11.62 -9.61
C THR A 199 4.20 12.15 -9.75
N VAL A 200 3.78 13.03 -8.85
CA VAL A 200 2.45 13.66 -8.89
C VAL A 200 2.25 14.50 -10.15
N ALA A 201 3.29 15.18 -10.64
CA ALA A 201 3.26 15.91 -11.91
C ALA A 201 3.10 15.01 -13.15
N GLY A 202 3.39 13.71 -13.02
CA GLY A 202 3.18 12.72 -14.07
C GLY A 202 1.73 12.27 -14.21
N LEU A 203 0.86 12.60 -13.25
CA LEU A 203 -0.57 12.31 -13.33
C LEU A 203 -1.29 13.40 -14.13
N THR A 204 -2.19 13.00 -15.02
CA THR A 204 -3.25 13.90 -15.50
C THR A 204 -4.24 14.08 -14.35
N ARG A 205 -4.23 15.25 -13.72
CA ARG A 205 -5.02 15.52 -12.51
C ARG A 205 -6.26 16.37 -12.86
N PRO A 206 -7.44 16.06 -12.32
CA PRO A 206 -8.52 17.04 -12.22
C PRO A 206 -8.10 18.14 -11.24
N ASP A 207 -8.73 19.32 -11.34
CA ASP A 207 -8.56 20.36 -10.35
C ASP A 207 -9.18 19.92 -9.02
N GLY A 208 -8.37 19.91 -7.95
CA GLY A 208 -8.85 19.67 -6.58
C GLY A 208 -8.76 18.22 -6.11
N ILE A 209 -7.67 17.91 -5.39
CA ILE A 209 -7.58 16.68 -4.57
C ILE A 209 -8.33 16.93 -3.26
N THR A 210 -9.30 16.08 -2.92
CA THR A 210 -10.07 16.21 -1.68
C THR A 210 -9.46 15.42 -0.53
N HIS A 211 -8.81 14.28 -0.83
CA HIS A 211 -8.16 13.42 0.15
C HIS A 211 -6.75 13.03 -0.28
N LEU A 212 -5.83 12.92 0.67
CA LEU A 212 -4.47 12.42 0.46
C LEU A 212 -4.22 11.22 1.37
N LEU A 213 -3.86 10.08 0.78
CA LEU A 213 -3.38 8.91 1.50
C LEU A 213 -1.86 8.84 1.36
N THR A 214 -1.17 8.61 2.48
CA THR A 214 0.27 8.41 2.53
C THR A 214 0.59 7.00 3.01
N PRO A 215 1.82 6.50 2.81
CA PRO A 215 2.30 5.38 3.60
C PRO A 215 2.20 5.70 5.10
N ASN A 216 2.11 4.66 5.92
CA ASN A 216 2.02 4.74 7.38
C ASN A 216 3.36 5.11 8.01
N PHE A 217 3.84 6.31 7.66
CA PHE A 217 5.04 6.92 8.20
C PHE A 217 4.70 7.85 9.37
N GLY A 218 5.75 8.29 10.07
CA GLY A 218 5.64 9.33 11.08
C GLY A 218 5.10 10.65 10.53
N SER A 219 4.51 11.46 11.41
CA SER A 219 3.88 12.74 11.07
C SER A 219 4.79 13.66 10.23
N ALA A 220 6.09 13.75 10.53
CA ALA A 220 7.03 14.59 9.78
C ALA A 220 7.15 14.19 8.31
N THR A 221 7.32 12.90 8.03
CA THR A 221 7.44 12.39 6.65
C THR A 221 6.13 12.56 5.89
N ARG A 222 4.99 12.29 6.54
CA ARG A 222 3.66 12.50 5.93
C ARG A 222 3.42 13.97 5.59
N ASN A 223 3.87 14.89 6.44
CA ASN A 223 3.81 16.33 6.16
C ASN A 223 4.67 16.71 4.94
N LEU A 224 5.87 16.14 4.79
CA LEU A 224 6.71 16.34 3.60
C LEU A 224 6.00 15.85 2.33
N LEU A 225 5.40 14.66 2.37
CA LEU A 225 4.64 14.09 1.26
C LEU A 225 3.44 14.99 0.89
N ALA A 226 2.68 15.46 1.89
CA ALA A 226 1.55 16.36 1.67
C ALA A 226 1.98 17.70 1.04
N MET A 227 3.05 18.32 1.55
CA MET A 227 3.60 19.54 0.96
C MET A 227 4.07 19.32 -0.49
N ALA A 228 4.69 18.18 -0.79
CA ALA A 228 5.13 17.84 -2.14
C ALA A 228 3.96 17.57 -3.09
N ALA A 229 2.88 16.99 -2.60
CA ALA A 229 1.63 16.80 -3.33
C ALA A 229 0.78 18.08 -3.45
N SER A 230 1.24 19.20 -2.86
CA SER A 230 0.47 20.45 -2.75
C SER A 230 -0.88 20.28 -2.02
N PHE A 231 -0.92 19.36 -1.05
CA PHE A 231 -2.08 19.11 -0.21
C PHE A 231 -1.95 19.84 1.14
N PRO A 232 -3.02 20.47 1.67
CA PRO A 232 -2.95 21.18 2.95
C PRO A 232 -2.69 20.23 4.12
N VAL A 233 -1.53 20.35 4.77
CA VAL A 233 -1.12 19.50 5.92
C VAL A 233 -2.19 19.42 7.02
N ARG A 234 -2.88 20.53 7.31
CA ARG A 234 -3.95 20.57 8.33
C ARG A 234 -5.16 19.67 8.03
N ARG A 235 -5.31 19.21 6.79
CA ARG A 235 -6.37 18.30 6.33
C ARG A 235 -5.88 16.87 6.22
N LEU A 236 -4.61 16.61 6.52
CA LEU A 236 -4.02 15.28 6.41
C LEU A 236 -4.56 14.40 7.54
N ASP A 237 -5.35 13.41 7.17
CA ASP A 237 -5.79 12.37 8.09
C ASP A 237 -4.63 11.39 8.31
N PRO A 238 -4.23 11.13 9.57
CA PRO A 238 -3.21 10.12 9.83
C PRO A 238 -3.64 8.69 9.50
N GLY A 239 -4.93 8.44 9.28
CA GLY A 239 -5.51 7.14 9.01
C GLY A 239 -5.14 6.13 10.09
N VAL A 240 -4.68 4.95 9.67
CA VAL A 240 -4.34 3.85 10.60
C VAL A 240 -2.88 3.84 11.03
N ALA A 241 -2.08 4.83 10.63
CA ALA A 241 -0.62 4.78 10.76
C ALA A 241 -0.13 4.57 12.20
N GLY A 242 -0.76 5.20 13.19
CA GLY A 242 -0.33 5.09 14.58
C GLY A 242 -0.55 3.71 15.19
N ASP A 243 -1.67 3.09 14.84
CA ASP A 243 -2.11 1.79 15.37
C ASP A 243 -1.56 0.60 14.56
N VAL A 244 -1.08 0.85 13.36
CA VAL A 244 -0.62 -0.20 12.44
C VAL A 244 0.88 -0.11 12.19
N GLY A 245 1.49 1.06 12.12
CA GLY A 245 2.82 1.21 11.54
C GLY A 245 2.82 0.90 10.03
N HIS A 246 4.01 0.75 9.45
CA HIS A 246 4.19 0.58 8.01
C HIS A 246 4.08 -0.88 7.57
N CYS A 247 3.00 -1.19 6.86
CA CYS A 247 2.66 -2.51 6.34
C CYS A 247 2.95 -2.60 4.83
N PHE A 248 4.09 -2.06 4.40
CA PHE A 248 4.58 -2.13 3.02
C PHE A 248 3.53 -1.67 1.99
N ALA A 249 3.25 -2.49 0.98
CA ALA A 249 2.28 -2.18 -0.07
C ALA A 249 0.82 -2.20 0.42
N ALA A 250 0.52 -2.83 1.57
CA ALA A 250 -0.83 -2.90 2.12
C ALA A 250 -1.32 -1.53 2.63
N ASP A 251 -0.42 -0.62 3.01
CA ASP A 251 -0.78 0.70 3.57
C ASP A 251 -1.83 1.45 2.76
N ALA A 252 -1.70 1.45 1.43
CA ALA A 252 -2.63 2.15 0.56
C ALA A 252 -4.05 1.57 0.66
N LEU A 253 -4.20 0.23 0.68
CA LEU A 253 -5.50 -0.42 0.82
C LEU A 253 -6.08 -0.27 2.23
N LEU A 254 -5.23 -0.36 3.26
CA LEU A 254 -5.64 -0.15 4.64
C LEU A 254 -6.20 1.26 4.85
N ASN A 255 -5.53 2.28 4.31
CA ASN A 255 -5.98 3.66 4.41
C ASN A 255 -7.17 3.95 3.48
N LEU A 256 -7.30 3.27 2.33
CA LEU A 256 -8.49 3.38 1.48
C LEU A 256 -9.74 2.83 2.16
N ASP A 257 -9.64 1.65 2.79
CA ASP A 257 -10.73 1.06 3.59
C ASP A 257 -11.07 1.92 4.82
N HIS A 258 -10.05 2.49 5.49
CA HIS A 258 -10.26 3.44 6.59
C HIS A 258 -11.04 4.68 6.14
N LEU A 259 -10.61 5.32 5.05
CA LEU A 259 -11.26 6.51 4.48
C LEU A 259 -12.71 6.21 4.08
N ALA A 260 -12.95 5.06 3.44
CA ALA A 260 -14.29 4.63 3.01
C ALA A 260 -15.27 4.47 4.18
N ARG A 261 -14.77 4.18 5.39
CA ARG A 261 -15.60 3.93 6.58
C ARG A 261 -15.73 5.11 7.54
N ASN A 262 -14.87 6.13 7.46
CA ASN A 262 -14.80 7.18 8.49
C ASN A 262 -14.55 8.58 7.90
N PRO A 263 -15.56 9.47 7.80
CA PRO A 263 -17.00 9.22 7.67
C PRO A 263 -17.42 8.69 6.28
N GLY A 264 -16.45 8.39 5.41
CA GLY A 264 -16.67 8.08 3.99
C GLY A 264 -16.52 9.32 3.11
N PRO A 265 -15.83 9.22 1.96
CA PRO A 265 -15.80 10.30 0.97
C PRO A 265 -17.19 10.51 0.34
N ALA A 266 -17.45 11.71 -0.18
CA ALA A 266 -18.65 12.00 -0.96
C ALA A 266 -18.48 11.50 -2.41
N ASP A 267 -19.58 11.16 -3.08
CA ASP A 267 -19.54 10.80 -4.50
C ASP A 267 -18.85 11.90 -5.33
N GLY A 268 -17.89 11.50 -6.18
CA GLY A 268 -17.05 12.42 -6.95
C GLY A 268 -15.81 12.97 -6.21
N ASP A 269 -15.61 12.64 -4.94
CA ASP A 269 -14.37 12.98 -4.23
C ASP A 269 -13.15 12.38 -4.93
N THR A 270 -12.06 13.13 -4.96
CA THR A 270 -10.80 12.71 -5.57
C THR A 270 -9.75 12.41 -4.51
N VAL A 271 -9.22 11.20 -4.54
CA VAL A 271 -8.20 10.71 -3.62
C VAL A 271 -6.87 10.59 -4.36
N LEU A 272 -5.82 11.21 -3.81
CA LEU A 272 -4.44 10.93 -4.21
C LEU A 272 -3.85 9.93 -3.21
N ALA A 273 -3.44 8.75 -3.66
CA ALA A 273 -2.71 7.79 -2.83
C ALA A 273 -1.23 7.79 -3.23
N LEU A 274 -0.34 7.95 -2.24
CA LEU A 274 1.10 7.87 -2.42
C LEU A 274 1.61 6.55 -1.84
N MET A 275 2.50 5.89 -2.55
CA MET A 275 3.24 4.72 -2.10
C MET A 275 4.73 4.97 -2.29
N SER A 276 5.54 4.64 -1.29
CA SER A 276 6.97 4.95 -1.30
C SER A 276 7.79 3.81 -0.71
N SER A 277 8.84 3.44 -1.42
CA SER A 277 9.95 2.64 -0.92
C SER A 277 11.25 3.46 -0.94
N ALA A 278 12.38 2.82 -0.63
CA ALA A 278 13.69 3.48 -0.65
C ALA A 278 14.13 3.95 -2.06
N THR A 279 13.58 3.34 -3.11
CA THR A 279 13.99 3.55 -4.50
C THR A 279 12.84 3.89 -5.44
N THR A 280 11.59 3.87 -4.96
CA THR A 280 10.42 4.05 -5.83
C THR A 280 9.39 4.94 -5.15
N MET A 281 8.88 5.94 -5.87
CA MET A 281 7.68 6.70 -5.51
C MET A 281 6.63 6.36 -6.54
N SER A 282 5.46 6.00 -6.08
CA SER A 282 4.30 5.80 -6.93
C SER A 282 3.12 6.58 -6.40
N ALA A 283 2.25 6.98 -7.31
CA ALA A 283 1.03 7.69 -7.01
C ALA A 283 -0.12 7.08 -7.80
N ALA A 284 -1.29 7.03 -7.19
CA ALA A 284 -2.54 6.70 -7.84
C ALA A 284 -3.57 7.80 -7.59
N LEU A 285 -4.26 8.19 -8.64
CA LEU A 285 -5.40 9.09 -8.59
C LEU A 285 -6.67 8.27 -8.68
N LEU A 286 -7.55 8.44 -7.71
CA LEU A 286 -8.78 7.68 -7.55
C LEU A 286 -9.97 8.64 -7.46
N GLY A 287 -11.10 8.29 -8.08
CA GLY A 287 -12.38 8.97 -7.90
C GLY A 287 -13.36 8.09 -7.14
N TYR A 288 -13.89 8.57 -6.02
CA TYR A 288 -14.88 7.81 -5.27
C TYR A 288 -16.23 7.79 -5.99
N ARG A 289 -16.85 6.61 -6.02
CA ARG A 289 -18.18 6.35 -6.56
C ARG A 289 -18.99 5.63 -5.49
N ALA A 290 -20.09 6.24 -5.04
CA ALA A 290 -20.95 5.67 -3.99
C ALA A 290 -21.86 4.54 -4.50
#